data_AF-A0A938GUM0-F1
#
_entry.id   AF-A0A938GUM0-F1
#
_cell.length_a   1.000
_cell.length_b   1.000
_cell.length_c   1.000
_cell.angle_alpha   90.00
_cell.angle_beta   90.00
_cell.angle_gamma   90.00
#
_symmetry.space_group_name_H-M   'P 1'
#
loop_
_entity.id
_entity.type
_entity.pdbx_description
1 polymer ?
#
loop_
_entity_poly.entity_id
_entity_poly.type
_entity_poly.pdbx_seq_one_letter_code
_entity_poly.pdbx_strand_id
1 'polypeptide(L)'
;MPIDPVTLKFARRLARIKVRRCGPLILRADREDVEQELLLEVAVRWTRFDPRRATSEAFVERVIRDKLRNILRDRNRAKRDWRREQPLDRHAHDRPDP
;
A
#
# COMPACT_ATOMS: atom_id res chain seq x y z
N MET A 1 -17.78 -16.89 6.62
CA MET A 1 -18.01 -17.42 5.26
C MET A 1 -16.75 -17.14 4.44
N PRO A 2 -16.19 -18.13 3.73
CA PRO A 2 -15.11 -17.88 2.78
C PRO A 2 -15.60 -16.94 1.67
N ILE A 3 -14.70 -16.11 1.13
CA ILE A 3 -15.00 -15.26 -0.02
C ILE A 3 -15.36 -16.13 -1.23
N ASP A 4 -16.44 -15.77 -1.92
CA ASP A 4 -16.84 -16.54 -3.10
C ASP A 4 -15.83 -16.32 -4.25
N PRO A 5 -15.69 -17.30 -5.17
CA PRO A 5 -14.69 -17.23 -6.23
C PRO A 5 -14.86 -16.05 -7.19
N VAL A 6 -16.10 -15.61 -7.44
CA VAL A 6 -16.40 -14.49 -8.36
C VAL A 6 -15.91 -13.19 -7.74
N THR A 7 -16.25 -12.95 -6.47
CA THR A 7 -15.79 -11.77 -5.73
C THR A 7 -14.26 -11.78 -5.56
N LEU A 8 -13.65 -12.95 -5.32
CA LEU A 8 -12.18 -13.04 -5.24
C LEU A 8 -11.51 -12.69 -6.58
N LYS A 9 -12.06 -13.16 -7.71
CA LYS A 9 -11.57 -12.81 -9.05
C LYS A 9 -11.71 -11.31 -9.31
N PHE A 10 -12.83 -10.71 -8.88
CA PHE A 10 -13.05 -9.26 -8.93
C PHE A 10 -12.01 -8.50 -8.10
N ALA A 11 -11.80 -8.90 -6.83
CA ALA A 11 -10.84 -8.29 -5.94
C ALA A 11 -9.41 -8.31 -6.51
N ARG A 12 -8.97 -9.46 -7.07
CA ARG A 12 -7.67 -9.61 -7.74
C ARG A 12 -7.51 -8.64 -8.91
N ARG A 13 -8.53 -8.57 -9.78
CA ARG A 13 -8.51 -7.66 -10.93
C ARG A 13 -8.47 -6.20 -10.46
N LEU A 14 -9.27 -5.84 -9.47
CA LEU A 14 -9.35 -4.47 -8.98
C LEU A 14 -8.06 -4.02 -8.29
N ALA A 15 -7.47 -4.87 -7.43
CA ALA A 15 -6.19 -4.60 -6.78
C ALA A 15 -5.10 -4.29 -7.80
N ARG A 16 -4.93 -5.17 -8.80
CA ARG A 16 -3.98 -4.98 -9.90
C ARG A 16 -4.18 -3.68 -10.67
N ILE A 17 -5.42 -3.36 -11.02
CA ILE A 17 -5.73 -2.12 -11.74
C ILE A 17 -5.36 -0.90 -10.90
N LYS A 18 -5.74 -0.87 -9.62
CA LYS A 18 -5.48 0.27 -8.73
C LYS A 18 -3.98 0.43 -8.46
N VAL A 19 -3.25 -0.65 -8.19
CA VAL A 19 -1.78 -0.63 -8.01
C VAL A 19 -1.07 -0.13 -9.26
N ARG A 20 -1.44 -0.60 -10.45
CA ARG A 20 -0.87 -0.10 -11.72
C ARG A 20 -1.12 1.39 -11.93
N ARG A 21 -2.30 1.88 -11.55
CA ARG A 21 -2.66 3.31 -11.64
C ARG A 21 -1.90 4.20 -10.66
N CYS A 22 -1.34 3.64 -9.59
CA CYS A 22 -0.48 4.40 -8.65
C CYS A 22 0.90 4.76 -9.23
N GLY A 23 1.25 4.29 -10.42
CA GLY A 23 2.39 4.79 -11.20
C GLY A 23 3.70 4.81 -10.40
N PRO A 24 4.41 5.95 -10.28
CA PRO A 24 5.70 6.05 -9.60
C PRO A 24 5.61 6.03 -8.07
N LEU A 25 4.40 6.10 -7.49
CA LEU A 25 4.23 6.04 -6.04
C LEU A 25 4.50 4.65 -5.47
N ILE A 26 4.35 3.62 -6.29
CA ILE A 26 4.64 2.23 -5.97
C ILE A 26 5.67 1.74 -6.99
N LEU A 27 6.85 1.35 -6.51
CA LEU A 27 7.91 0.82 -7.36
C LEU A 27 7.40 -0.43 -8.09
N ARG A 28 7.92 -0.68 -9.28
CA ARG A 28 7.51 -1.85 -10.08
C ARG A 28 7.70 -3.16 -9.32
N ALA A 29 8.79 -3.27 -8.55
CA ALA A 29 9.11 -4.42 -7.70
C ALA A 29 8.04 -4.63 -6.60
N ASP A 30 7.59 -3.55 -5.97
CA ASP A 30 6.63 -3.62 -4.85
C ASP A 30 5.18 -3.90 -5.29
N ARG A 31 4.89 -3.97 -6.60
CA ARG A 31 3.50 -4.06 -7.08
C ARG A 31 2.83 -5.34 -6.64
N GLU A 32 3.53 -6.45 -6.74
CA GLU A 32 2.98 -7.76 -6.36
C GLU A 32 2.71 -7.80 -4.86
N ASP A 33 3.64 -7.30 -4.04
CA ASP A 33 3.49 -7.23 -2.60
C ASP A 33 2.28 -6.37 -2.19
N VAL A 34 2.13 -5.19 -2.80
CA VAL A 34 0.96 -4.34 -2.54
C VAL A 34 -0.33 -4.99 -3.04
N GLU A 35 -0.33 -5.65 -4.21
CA GLU A 35 -1.49 -6.40 -4.69
C GLU A 35 -1.91 -7.47 -3.66
N GLN A 36 -0.96 -8.21 -3.09
CA GLN A 36 -1.24 -9.24 -2.08
C GLN A 36 -1.73 -8.64 -0.77
N GLU A 37 -1.13 -7.53 -0.31
CA GLU A 37 -1.56 -6.86 0.92
C GLU A 37 -3.00 -6.35 0.82
N LEU A 38 -3.40 -5.85 -0.36
CA LEU A 38 -4.78 -5.45 -0.64
C LEU A 38 -5.75 -6.65 -0.61
N LEU A 39 -5.35 -7.79 -1.16
CA LEU A 39 -6.16 -9.02 -1.17
C LEU A 39 -6.30 -9.63 0.22
N LEU A 40 -5.23 -9.62 1.01
CA LEU A 40 -5.26 -10.02 2.40
C LEU A 40 -6.25 -9.17 3.19
N GLU A 41 -6.23 -7.85 3.01
CA GLU A 41 -7.17 -6.95 3.68
C GLU A 41 -8.63 -7.26 3.30
N VAL A 42 -8.90 -7.55 2.02
CA VAL A 42 -10.22 -7.99 1.56
C VAL A 42 -10.63 -9.28 2.27
N ALA A 43 -9.77 -10.29 2.30
CA ALA A 43 -10.06 -11.58 2.93
C ALA A 43 -10.36 -11.43 4.45
N VAL A 44 -9.56 -10.64 5.15
CA VAL A 44 -9.77 -10.36 6.59
C VAL A 44 -11.11 -9.67 6.83
N ARG A 45 -11.40 -8.60 6.07
CA ARG A 45 -12.62 -7.81 6.27
C ARG A 45 -13.87 -8.50 5.74
N TRP A 46 -13.75 -9.41 4.78
CA TRP A 46 -14.89 -10.14 4.20
C TRP A 46 -15.73 -10.86 5.24
N THR A 47 -15.11 -11.29 6.35
CA THR A 47 -15.82 -11.89 7.51
C THR A 47 -16.93 -11.01 8.09
N ARG A 48 -16.90 -9.70 7.82
CA ARG A 48 -17.87 -8.69 8.27
C ARG A 48 -18.78 -8.17 7.16
N PHE A 49 -18.68 -8.74 5.95
CA PHE A 49 -19.54 -8.34 4.83
C PHE A 49 -21.00 -8.72 5.12
N ASP A 50 -21.90 -7.76 4.91
CA ASP A 50 -23.34 -7.95 5.04
C ASP A 50 -24.01 -7.58 3.71
N PRO A 51 -24.55 -8.57 2.96
CA PRO A 51 -25.18 -8.34 1.66
C PRO A 51 -26.47 -7.50 1.75
N ARG A 52 -27.06 -7.34 2.94
CA ARG A 52 -28.23 -6.46 3.14
C ARG A 52 -27.86 -4.98 3.15
N ARG A 53 -26.58 -4.66 3.36
CA ARG A 53 -26.09 -3.27 3.51
C ARG A 53 -25.37 -2.76 2.27
N ALA A 54 -24.78 -3.63 1.44
CA ALA A 54 -24.05 -3.25 0.23
C ALA A 54 -23.84 -4.44 -0.70
N THR A 55 -23.47 -4.16 -1.96
CA THR A 55 -22.97 -5.19 -2.90
C THR A 55 -21.56 -5.62 -2.51
N SER A 56 -21.18 -6.85 -2.90
CA SER A 56 -19.83 -7.37 -2.71
C SER A 56 -18.78 -6.50 -3.41
N GLU A 57 -19.08 -6.01 -4.61
CA GLU A 57 -18.21 -5.13 -5.39
C GLU A 57 -17.94 -3.80 -4.67
N ALA A 58 -18.99 -3.14 -4.16
CA ALA A 58 -18.84 -1.88 -3.41
C ALA A 58 -18.05 -2.08 -2.11
N PHE A 59 -18.27 -3.21 -1.44
CA PHE A 59 -17.50 -3.58 -0.25
C PHE A 59 -16.01 -3.76 -0.59
N VAL A 60 -15.69 -4.56 -1.61
CA VAL A 60 -14.31 -4.82 -2.05
C VAL A 60 -13.63 -3.53 -2.51
N GLU A 61 -14.31 -2.69 -3.31
CA GLU A 61 -13.74 -1.42 -3.76
C GLU A 61 -13.40 -0.51 -2.58
N ARG A 62 -14.30 -0.40 -1.60
CA ARG A 62 -14.06 0.39 -0.40
C ARG A 62 -12.84 -0.13 0.37
N VAL A 63 -12.76 -1.43 0.62
CA VAL A 63 -11.65 -2.04 1.36
C VAL A 63 -10.31 -1.80 0.66
N ILE A 64 -10.25 -2.06 -0.66
CA ILE A 64 -9.04 -1.86 -1.46
C ILE A 64 -8.63 -0.38 -1.46
N ARG A 65 -9.58 0.54 -1.69
CA ARG A 65 -9.31 1.98 -1.69
C ARG A 65 -8.76 2.44 -0.35
N ASP A 66 -9.40 2.05 0.74
CA ASP A 66 -9.04 2.51 2.08
C ASP A 66 -7.65 1.99 2.49
N LYS A 67 -7.34 0.72 2.17
CA LYS A 67 -6.03 0.13 2.43
C LYS A 67 -4.92 0.74 1.57
N LEU A 68 -5.17 0.91 0.27
CA LEU A 68 -4.20 1.54 -0.64
C LEU A 68 -3.87 2.97 -0.20
N ARG A 69 -4.88 3.75 0.21
CA ARG A 69 -4.68 5.09 0.77
C ARG A 69 -3.76 5.06 2.00
N ASN A 70 -3.92 4.09 2.90
CA ASN A 70 -3.07 3.95 4.07
C ASN A 70 -1.62 3.63 3.68
N ILE A 71 -1.41 2.65 2.78
CA ILE A 71 -0.08 2.29 2.27
C ILE A 71 0.64 3.51 1.68
N LEU A 72 -0.05 4.29 0.84
CA LEU A 72 0.53 5.51 0.24
C LEU A 72 0.83 6.59 1.29
N ARG A 73 -0.06 6.77 2.27
CA ARG A 73 0.14 7.70 3.37
C ARG A 73 1.36 7.33 4.21
N ASP A 74 1.54 6.05 4.53
CA ASP A 74 2.63 5.55 5.36
C ASP A 74 3.97 5.67 4.62
N ARG A 75 4.01 5.33 3.32
CA ARG A 75 5.19 5.57 2.46
C ARG A 75 5.55 7.06 2.40
N ASN A 76 4.58 7.95 2.22
CA ASN A 76 4.82 9.39 2.23
C ASN A 76 5.28 9.92 3.60
N ARG A 77 4.88 9.28 4.71
CA ARG A 77 5.39 9.61 6.04
C ARG A 77 6.85 9.16 6.17
N ALA A 78 7.18 7.93 5.76
CA ALA A 78 8.54 7.42 5.77
C ALA A 78 9.51 8.30 4.96
N LYS A 79 9.12 8.74 3.75
CA LYS A 79 9.93 9.67 2.94
C LYS A 79 10.09 11.06 3.56
N ARG A 80 9.08 11.54 4.29
CA ARG A 80 9.11 12.84 4.97
C ARG A 80 9.88 12.82 6.29
N ASP A 81 10.16 11.65 6.83
CA ASP A 81 10.97 11.49 8.04
C ASP A 81 12.47 11.36 7.70
N TRP A 82 12.95 12.25 6.83
CA TRP A 82 14.38 12.44 6.51
C TRP A 82 15.18 13.02 7.69
N ARG A 83 14.55 13.28 8.84
CA ARG A 83 15.17 13.80 10.07
C ARG A 83 16.03 12.76 10.82
N ARG A 84 16.17 11.54 10.31
CA ARG A 84 17.17 10.55 10.76
C ARG A 84 18.38 10.44 9.84
N GLU A 85 18.38 11.11 8.69
CA GLU A 85 19.57 11.20 7.86
C GLU A 85 20.46 12.30 8.46
N GLN A 86 21.33 11.92 9.40
CA GLN A 86 22.45 12.79 9.75
C GLN A 86 23.30 12.98 8.49
N PRO A 87 23.69 14.21 8.13
CA PRO A 87 24.69 14.41 7.10
C PRO A 87 25.96 13.68 7.51
N LEU A 88 26.49 12.81 6.64
CA LEU A 88 27.85 12.30 6.73
C LEU A 88 28.81 13.43 6.36
N ASP A 89 28.84 14.49 7.15
CA ASP A 89 29.89 15.51 7.07
C ASP A 89 30.09 16.12 8.45
N ARG A 90 30.85 15.39 9.26
CA ARG A 90 31.59 15.96 10.38
C ARG A 90 32.87 15.16 10.58
N HIS A 91 33.91 15.57 9.89
CA HIS A 91 35.07 16.22 10.51
C HIS A 91 36.11 16.46 9.42
N ALA A 92 36.15 17.72 8.96
CA ALA A 92 37.39 18.33 8.54
C ALA A 92 38.41 18.15 9.67
N HIS A 93 39.48 17.41 9.41
CA HIS A 93 40.71 17.64 10.14
C HIS A 93 41.48 18.65 9.31
N ASP A 94 41.40 19.91 9.74
CA ASP A 94 42.35 20.94 9.37
C ASP A 94 43.76 20.39 9.53
N ARG A 95 44.53 20.43 8.43
CA ARG A 95 45.96 20.69 8.49
C ARG A 95 46.19 22.11 7.99
N PRO A 96 46.78 22.97 8.81
CA PRO A 96 47.72 23.94 8.31
C PRO A 96 49.14 23.44 8.57
N ASP A 97 49.90 23.26 7.49
CA ASP A 97 51.36 23.13 7.50
C ASP A 97 52.00 24.44 8.03
N PRO A 98 53.23 24.37 8.58
CA PRO A 98 54.44 24.34 7.75
C PRO A 98 55.39 23.16 8.04
#